data_AF-A0A0L6U2H6-F1
#
_entry.id   AF-A0A0L6U2H6-F1
#
_cell.length_a   1.000
_cell.length_b   1.000
_cell.length_c   1.000
_cell.angle_alpha   90.00
_cell.angle_beta   90.00
_cell.angle_gamma   90.00
#
_symmetry.space_group_name_H-M   'P 1'
#
loop_
_entity.id
_entity.type
_entity.pdbx_description
1 polymer ?
#
loop_
_entity_poly.entity_id
_entity_poly.type
_entity_poly.pdbx_seq_one_letter_code
_entity_poly.pdbx_strand_id
1 'polypeptide(L)' 'GLTGFKVIVGGAPVTPEYATEIGADGFAPDAGTAAVKAKELATA' A
#
# COMPACT_ATOMS: atom_id res chain seq x y z
N GLY A 1 -7.03 15.62 -8.83
CA GLY A 1 -6.24 14.85 -7.83
C GLY A 1 -4.80 14.85 -8.26
N LEU A 2 -3.88 14.68 -7.31
CA LEU A 2 -2.46 14.43 -7.61
C LEU A 2 -2.35 13.09 -8.39
N THR A 3 -1.39 12.98 -9.31
CA THR A 3 -1.18 11.77 -10.14
C THR A 3 0.31 11.40 -10.19
N GLY A 4 0.63 10.19 -10.64
CA GLY A 4 2.02 9.73 -10.81
C GLY A 4 2.68 9.14 -9.55
N PHE A 5 1.90 8.73 -8.56
CA PHE A 5 2.39 8.03 -7.38
C PHE A 5 1.43 6.90 -6.99
N LYS A 6 1.90 6.02 -6.11
CA LYS A 6 1.16 4.90 -5.55
C LYS A 6 1.09 5.05 -4.03
N VAL A 7 -0.06 4.74 -3.44
CA VAL A 7 -0.29 4.82 -2.00
C VAL A 7 -0.33 3.42 -1.40
N ILE A 8 0.52 3.18 -0.41
CA ILE A 8 0.54 1.94 0.37
C ILE A 8 0.18 2.29 1.82
N VAL A 9 -0.72 1.52 2.42
CA VAL A 9 -1.15 1.66 3.83
C VAL A 9 -0.83 0.41 4.62
N GLY A 10 -0.51 0.55 5.90
CA GLY A 10 0.00 -0.57 6.68
C GLY A 10 0.19 -0.30 8.16
N GLY A 11 0.57 -1.36 8.89
CA GLY A 11 0.78 -1.37 10.34
C GLY A 11 -0.24 -2.21 11.10
N ALA A 12 0.05 -2.51 12.37
CA ALA A 12 -0.74 -3.40 13.22
C ALA A 12 -2.26 -3.13 13.29
N PRO A 13 -2.75 -1.87 13.30
CA PRO A 13 -4.20 -1.62 13.34
C PRO A 13 -4.87 -1.63 11.96
N VAL A 14 -4.11 -1.74 10.86
CA VAL A 14 -4.61 -1.63 9.49
C VAL A 14 -4.90 -3.00 8.92
N THR A 15 -6.04 -3.15 8.25
CA THR A 15 -6.42 -4.38 7.55
C THR A 15 -6.43 -4.19 6.03
N PRO A 16 -6.31 -5.27 5.23
CA PRO A 16 -6.44 -5.21 3.77
C PRO A 16 -7.79 -4.64 3.30
N GLU A 17 -8.86 -4.92 4.05
CA GLU A 17 -10.21 -4.45 3.73
C GLU A 17 -10.28 -2.94 3.88
N TYR A 18 -9.71 -2.40 4.96
CA TYR A 18 -9.63 -0.96 5.18
C TYR A 18 -8.82 -0.27 4.07
N ALA A 19 -7.67 -0.83 3.69
CA ALA A 19 -6.85 -0.28 2.61
C ALA A 19 -7.63 -0.20 1.28
N THR A 20 -8.47 -1.21 1.01
CA THR A 20 -9.36 -1.24 -0.16
C THR A 20 -10.47 -0.19 -0.04
N GLU A 21 -11.10 -0.07 1.14
CA GLU A 21 -12.17 0.90 1.42
C GLU A 21 -11.72 2.35 1.16
N ILE A 22 -10.49 2.70 1.55
CA ILE A 22 -9.94 4.04 1.35
C ILE A 22 -9.31 4.26 -0.03
N GLY A 23 -9.30 3.25 -0.90
CA GLY A 23 -8.78 3.35 -2.27
C GLY A 23 -7.26 3.38 -2.37
N ALA A 24 -6.55 2.69 -1.47
CA ALA A 24 -5.10 2.56 -1.57
C ALA A 24 -4.69 1.60 -2.71
N ASP A 25 -3.53 1.83 -3.30
CA ASP A 25 -2.94 0.96 -4.32
C ASP A 25 -2.31 -0.31 -3.72
N GLY A 26 -2.02 -0.31 -2.43
CA GLY A 26 -1.41 -1.45 -1.75
C GLY A 26 -1.60 -1.46 -0.23
N PHE A 27 -1.45 -2.65 0.34
CA PHE A 27 -1.43 -2.89 1.77
C PHE A 27 -0.14 -3.65 2.16
N ALA A 28 0.40 -3.35 3.33
CA ALA A 28 1.49 -4.12 3.93
C ALA A 28 1.38 -4.17 5.47
N PRO A 29 1.44 -5.34 6.11
CA PRO A 29 1.33 -5.44 7.56
C PRO A 29 2.58 -4.95 8.31
N ASP A 30 3.74 -4.90 7.64
CA ASP A 30 5.03 -4.53 8.22
C ASP A 30 5.93 -3.80 7.20
N ALA A 31 7.04 -3.25 7.69
CA ALA A 31 7.95 -2.47 6.86
C ALA A 31 8.68 -3.29 5.78
N GLY A 32 9.00 -4.57 6.07
CA GLY A 32 9.70 -5.43 5.12
C GLY A 32 8.80 -5.77 3.93
N THR A 33 7.56 -6.17 4.21
CA THR A 33 6.56 -6.43 3.17
C THR A 33 6.17 -5.16 2.41
N ALA A 34 6.15 -4.00 3.06
CA ALA A 34 5.92 -2.70 2.41
C ALA A 34 6.99 -2.38 1.35
N ALA A 35 8.26 -2.64 1.64
CA ALA A 35 9.35 -2.41 0.69
C ALA A 35 9.23 -3.31 -0.56
N VAL A 36 8.88 -4.58 -0.36
CA VAL A 36 8.60 -5.51 -1.47
C VAL A 36 7.41 -5.00 -2.28
N LYS A 37 6.32 -4.59 -1.63
CA LYS A 37 5.12 -4.09 -2.30
C LYS A 37 5.38 -2.81 -3.09
N ALA A 38 6.18 -1.90 -2.55
CA ALA A 38 6.58 -0.68 -3.23
C ALA A 38 7.37 -0.98 -4.51
N LYS A 39 8.27 -1.97 -4.46
CA LYS A 39 9.00 -2.41 -5.65
C LYS A 39 8.04 -2.96 -6.72
N GLU A 40 7.09 -3.82 -6.36
CA GLU A 40 6.08 -4.35 -7.29
C GLU A 40 5.31 -3.23 -7.97
N LEU A 41 4.76 -2.29 -7.18
CA LEU A 41 3.91 -1.20 -7.66
C LEU A 41 4.67 -0.14 -8.46
N ALA A 42 5.96 0.06 -8.21
CA ALA A 42 6.79 1.00 -8.97
C ALA A 42 7.18 0.48 -10.35
N THR A 43 7.08 -0.84 -10.57
CA THR A 43 7.46 -1.50 -11.84
C THR A 43 6.27 -1.95 -12.68
N ALA A 44 5.05 -1.85 -12.15
CA ALA A 44 3.80 -2.20 -12.81
C ALA A 44 3.21 -1.01 -13.59
#